data_AF-A0A8T6FR84-F1
#
_entry.id   AF-A0A8T6FR84-F1
#
_cell.length_a   1.000
_cell.length_b   1.000
_cell.length_c   1.000
_cell.angle_alpha   90.00
_cell.angle_beta   90.00
_cell.angle_gamma   90.00
#
_symmetry.space_group_name_H-M   'P 1'
#
loop_
_entity.id
_entity.type
_entity.pdbx_description
1 polymer ?
#
loop_
_entity_poly.entity_id
_entity_poly.type
_entity_poly.pdbx_seq_one_letter_code
_entity_poly.pdbx_strand_id
1 'polypeptide(L)'
;MPEVAVRRVARAALLVFAAALALGLWSSPRGAEPALACAFLRTPQTYEADRSRQAYMDVIDAAAVDALFPGDPFFGLPTVEVGTRSNRSDSAIRQVPVEVLRAVAWVESGITMASRSVSFESSGDTLISFDCGHGVMQVTTGMTLPLGANRGPSATQVSVATHYAYNIARGAAILVDKWNRAPQSRPIVGTDTGSSPQLIENWYYAVWSYNGFSGPGAIRSNHPADPVFGGWPRERYRCDGTQSRNRYPYQELIWGCMARPPTPNGVPLWSPVDATLPNLSQVSYFEALSVANFRFPFARMDMPTPQPAHQTDPPAVRRGFRSDVLAAPRLSVNEPPIEIRTEGTYEETRATVRIANSGTGILSWLATSSAGWIVVDPPAGVALGTDVDCTGRGCSREAEITITVNPTLLPGARARGTLRISTPNGQGRDVEIRIDVDADFEVGAPGTSRAY
;
A
#
# COMPACT_ATOMS: atom_id res chain seq x y z
N MET A 1 -36.42 60.76 58.40
CA MET A 1 -37.60 60.98 57.52
C MET A 1 -37.25 60.39 56.16
N PRO A 2 -38.23 59.83 55.45
CA PRO A 2 -38.18 58.56 54.70
C PRO A 2 -37.47 58.73 53.33
N GLU A 3 -37.26 57.81 52.40
CA GLU A 3 -38.02 56.64 51.90
C GLU A 3 -37.24 56.04 50.70
N VAL A 4 -37.41 54.74 50.40
CA VAL A 4 -37.16 54.03 49.11
C VAL A 4 -35.71 54.07 48.54
N ALA A 5 -34.96 52.97 48.39
CA ALA A 5 -35.28 51.86 47.49
C ALA A 5 -34.43 50.61 47.80
N VAL A 6 -35.08 49.56 48.29
CA VAL A 6 -34.63 48.17 48.15
C VAL A 6 -35.25 47.64 46.87
N ARG A 7 -34.43 47.28 45.87
CA ARG A 7 -34.69 46.13 44.97
C ARG A 7 -33.54 45.90 43.98
N ARG A 8 -33.03 44.66 44.03
CA ARG A 8 -32.27 43.92 42.99
C ARG A 8 -30.74 44.00 43.03
N VAL A 9 -30.15 43.51 44.12
CA VAL A 9 -28.86 42.81 44.07
C VAL A 9 -29.05 41.43 44.70
N ALA A 10 -29.62 40.48 43.95
CA ALA A 10 -29.64 39.05 44.32
C ALA A 10 -30.20 38.17 43.18
N ARG A 11 -29.68 38.28 41.94
CA ARG A 11 -29.98 37.29 40.87
C ARG A 11 -28.84 37.05 39.87
N ALA A 12 -27.60 37.41 40.21
CA ALA A 12 -26.46 37.22 39.30
C ALA A 12 -25.51 36.07 39.68
N ALA A 13 -25.71 35.37 40.79
CA ALA A 13 -24.76 34.37 41.27
C ALA A 13 -25.22 32.90 41.20
N LEU A 14 -26.44 32.62 40.70
CA LEU A 14 -27.00 31.26 40.70
C LEU A 14 -27.43 30.72 39.33
N LEU A 15 -27.14 31.44 38.24
CA LEU A 15 -27.37 30.96 36.87
C LEU A 15 -26.08 30.61 36.11
N VAL A 16 -24.90 30.90 36.67
CA VAL A 16 -23.61 30.54 36.04
C VAL A 16 -23.17 29.12 36.42
N PHE A 17 -23.68 28.55 37.51
CA PHE A 17 -23.29 27.20 37.94
C PHE A 17 -24.19 26.06 37.42
N ALA A 18 -25.34 26.36 36.82
CA ALA A 18 -26.23 25.34 36.23
C ALA A 18 -26.07 25.18 34.71
N ALA A 19 -25.45 26.14 34.01
CA ALA A 19 -25.14 26.02 32.58
C ALA A 19 -23.81 25.30 32.29
N ALA A 20 -22.95 25.14 33.31
CA ALA A 20 -21.68 24.43 33.20
C ALA A 20 -21.80 22.89 33.38
N LEU A 21 -22.98 22.38 33.74
CA LEU A 21 -23.24 20.95 33.95
C LEU A 21 -24.13 20.30 32.86
N ALA A 22 -24.53 21.05 31.83
CA ALA A 22 -25.35 20.54 30.72
C ALA A 22 -24.63 20.52 29.35
N LEU A 23 -23.34 20.88 29.28
CA LEU A 23 -22.52 20.81 28.06
C LEU A 23 -21.43 19.74 28.12
N GLY A 24 -21.44 18.89 29.16
CA GLY A 24 -20.40 17.88 29.43
C GLY A 24 -20.74 16.45 29.03
N LEU A 25 -21.78 16.21 28.22
CA LEU A 25 -22.19 14.86 27.82
C LEU A 25 -22.60 14.84 26.35
N TRP A 26 -21.61 14.90 25.46
CA TRP A 26 -21.55 14.27 24.12
C TRP A 26 -20.31 14.72 23.35
N SER A 27 -19.17 14.78 24.02
CA SER A 27 -17.91 14.47 23.34
C SER A 27 -17.64 13.01 23.62
N SER A 28 -18.21 12.11 22.81
CA SER A 28 -17.58 10.81 22.62
C SER A 28 -16.11 11.11 22.37
N PRO A 29 -15.16 10.53 23.13
CA PRO A 29 -13.79 10.52 22.68
C PRO A 29 -13.87 9.96 21.27
N ARG A 30 -13.42 10.73 20.26
CA ARG A 30 -13.04 10.10 19.00
C ARG A 30 -12.05 9.04 19.46
N GLY A 31 -12.51 7.79 19.49
CA GLY A 31 -11.64 6.67 19.78
C GLY A 31 -10.43 6.91 18.90
N ALA A 32 -9.25 6.89 19.49
CA ALA A 32 -8.07 6.63 18.68
C ALA A 32 -8.48 5.41 17.85
N GLU A 33 -8.64 5.57 16.54
CA GLU A 33 -8.82 4.39 15.70
C GLU A 33 -7.67 3.47 16.11
N PRO A 34 -7.96 2.22 16.49
CA PRO A 34 -6.88 1.31 16.84
C PRO A 34 -5.92 1.36 15.67
N ALA A 35 -4.64 1.66 15.93
CA ALA A 35 -3.61 1.64 14.91
C ALA A 35 -3.79 0.29 14.21
N LEU A 36 -4.31 0.31 12.97
CA LEU A 36 -4.64 -0.91 12.27
C LEU A 36 -3.31 -1.60 12.08
N ALA A 37 -3.12 -2.74 12.74
CA ALA A 37 -1.91 -3.53 12.53
C ALA A 37 -1.80 -3.83 11.03
N CYS A 38 -0.61 -3.73 10.46
CA CYS A 38 -0.42 -4.10 9.06
C CYS A 38 -0.75 -5.58 8.85
N ALA A 39 -0.96 -5.98 7.59
CA ALA A 39 -1.26 -7.36 7.22
C ALA A 39 -0.27 -8.40 7.79
N PHE A 40 0.96 -7.98 8.09
CA PHE A 40 2.01 -8.81 8.63
C PHE A 40 2.50 -8.28 9.98
N LEU A 41 2.61 -9.18 10.96
CA LEU A 41 3.20 -8.88 12.28
C LEU A 41 4.73 -8.80 12.24
N ARG A 42 5.34 -9.45 11.25
CA ARG A 42 6.78 -9.47 10.95
C ARG A 42 6.95 -9.21 9.46
N THR A 43 7.99 -8.46 9.08
CA THR A 43 8.17 -8.02 7.70
C THR A 43 8.34 -9.22 6.77
N PRO A 44 7.50 -9.38 5.73
CA PRO A 44 7.74 -10.37 4.70
C PRO A 44 8.95 -9.99 3.84
N GLN A 45 9.55 -10.97 3.18
CA GLN A 45 10.64 -10.73 2.22
C GLN A 45 10.16 -10.70 0.78
N THR A 46 10.87 -9.95 -0.07
CA THR A 46 10.54 -9.77 -1.48
C THR A 46 11.83 -9.67 -2.30
N TYR A 47 11.70 -9.83 -3.61
CA TYR A 47 12.80 -9.67 -4.55
C TYR A 47 12.88 -8.22 -5.03
N GLU A 48 14.07 -7.64 -4.97
CA GLU A 48 14.38 -6.36 -5.58
C GLU A 48 15.04 -6.59 -6.93
N ALA A 49 14.36 -6.18 -8.00
CA ALA A 49 14.81 -6.36 -9.37
C ALA A 49 15.97 -5.40 -9.75
N ASP A 50 16.22 -5.32 -11.05
CA ASP A 50 17.35 -4.63 -11.62
C ASP A 50 17.45 -3.14 -11.23
N ARG A 51 18.68 -2.64 -11.21
CA ARG A 51 18.99 -1.25 -10.85
C ARG A 51 18.44 -0.22 -11.86
N SER A 52 18.24 -0.63 -13.11
CA SER A 52 17.72 0.26 -14.17
C SER A 52 16.20 0.46 -14.10
N ARG A 53 15.52 -0.35 -13.28
CA ARG A 53 14.06 -0.40 -13.11
C ARG A 53 13.32 -0.95 -14.31
N GLN A 54 14.01 -1.53 -15.28
CA GLN A 54 13.41 -1.96 -16.53
C GLN A 54 12.35 -3.06 -16.29
N ALA A 55 12.64 -4.03 -15.42
CA ALA A 55 11.68 -5.08 -15.09
C ALA A 55 10.38 -4.51 -14.51
N TYR A 56 10.46 -3.49 -13.66
CA TYR A 56 9.28 -2.84 -13.11
C TYR A 56 8.55 -1.97 -14.14
N MET A 57 9.28 -1.27 -15.00
CA MET A 57 8.70 -0.44 -16.07
C MET A 57 7.90 -1.28 -17.07
N ASP A 58 8.44 -2.43 -17.49
CA ASP A 58 7.73 -3.34 -18.40
C ASP A 58 6.42 -3.87 -17.77
N VAL A 59 6.44 -4.10 -16.46
CA VAL A 59 5.27 -4.55 -15.69
C VAL A 59 4.25 -3.43 -15.51
N ILE A 60 4.71 -2.19 -15.29
CA ILE A 60 3.84 -1.00 -15.26
C ILE A 60 3.12 -0.85 -16.59
N ASP A 61 3.84 -1.00 -17.70
CA ASP A 61 3.27 -0.96 -19.05
C ASP A 61 2.20 -2.04 -19.25
N ALA A 62 2.48 -3.27 -18.82
CA ALA A 62 1.50 -4.36 -18.89
C ALA A 62 0.28 -4.16 -17.97
N ALA A 63 0.49 -3.62 -16.76
CA ALA A 63 -0.59 -3.34 -15.82
C ALA A 63 -1.51 -2.21 -16.32
N ALA A 64 -0.96 -1.21 -17.03
CA ALA A 64 -1.70 -0.08 -17.58
C ALA A 64 -2.78 -0.49 -18.60
N VAL A 65 -2.70 -1.70 -19.16
CA VAL A 65 -3.62 -2.22 -20.20
C VAL A 65 -4.19 -3.61 -19.86
N ASP A 66 -4.27 -3.95 -18.57
CA ASP A 66 -4.81 -5.23 -18.07
C ASP A 66 -4.14 -6.50 -18.62
N ALA A 67 -2.87 -6.43 -19.05
CA ALA A 67 -2.21 -7.56 -19.70
C ALA A 67 -1.67 -8.63 -18.71
N LEU A 68 -1.67 -8.34 -17.41
CA LEU A 68 -1.13 -9.24 -16.38
C LEU A 68 -2.20 -10.19 -15.79
N PHE A 69 -3.38 -9.68 -15.47
CA PHE A 69 -4.42 -10.43 -14.75
C PHE A 69 -5.83 -10.16 -15.29
N PRO A 70 -6.06 -10.29 -16.61
CA PRO A 70 -7.35 -9.95 -17.20
C PRO A 70 -8.49 -10.75 -16.58
N GLY A 71 -9.49 -10.04 -16.07
CA GLY A 71 -10.68 -10.62 -15.41
C GLY A 71 -10.47 -11.07 -13.96
N ASP A 72 -9.26 -10.95 -13.40
CA ASP A 72 -9.06 -11.17 -11.97
C ASP A 72 -9.75 -10.07 -11.16
N PRO A 73 -10.56 -10.39 -10.14
CA PRO A 73 -11.36 -9.40 -9.42
C PRO A 73 -10.55 -8.49 -8.49
N PHE A 74 -9.30 -8.82 -8.18
CA PHE A 74 -8.47 -8.07 -7.25
C PHE A 74 -7.26 -7.41 -7.93
N PHE A 75 -6.58 -8.16 -8.80
CA PHE A 75 -5.38 -7.75 -9.52
C PHE A 75 -5.67 -7.29 -10.95
N GLY A 76 -6.79 -7.70 -11.54
CA GLY A 76 -7.19 -7.26 -12.87
C GLY A 76 -7.62 -5.80 -12.86
N LEU A 77 -7.36 -5.10 -13.96
CA LEU A 77 -7.73 -3.71 -14.11
C LEU A 77 -9.24 -3.62 -14.35
N PRO A 78 -10.04 -2.97 -13.49
CA PRO A 78 -11.47 -2.81 -13.73
C PRO A 78 -11.74 -1.95 -14.96
N THR A 79 -12.97 -2.01 -15.46
CA THR A 79 -13.40 -1.12 -16.54
C THR A 79 -13.49 0.32 -16.04
N VAL A 80 -13.16 1.27 -16.90
CA VAL A 80 -13.16 2.70 -16.58
C VAL A 80 -14.51 3.31 -16.94
N GLU A 81 -15.14 4.00 -15.99
CA GLU A 81 -16.39 4.71 -16.26
C GLU A 81 -16.16 6.04 -17.01
N VAL A 82 -17.10 6.43 -17.87
CA VAL A 82 -17.04 7.66 -18.67
C VAL A 82 -18.36 8.41 -18.66
N GLY A 83 -18.37 9.63 -19.18
CA GLY A 83 -19.54 10.49 -19.27
C GLY A 83 -19.64 11.53 -18.16
N THR A 84 -20.70 12.34 -18.21
CA THR A 84 -20.94 13.43 -17.25
C THR A 84 -21.47 12.91 -15.92
N ARG A 85 -21.59 13.77 -14.91
CA ARG A 85 -22.15 13.42 -13.60
C ARG A 85 -23.56 12.80 -13.69
N SER A 86 -24.39 13.26 -14.61
CA SER A 86 -25.77 12.77 -14.79
C SER A 86 -25.87 11.57 -15.73
N ASN A 87 -24.80 11.23 -16.46
CA ASN A 87 -24.80 10.17 -17.48
C ASN A 87 -23.49 9.39 -17.44
N ARG A 88 -23.18 8.82 -16.27
CA ARG A 88 -21.99 7.98 -16.06
C ARG A 88 -22.30 6.56 -16.53
N SER A 89 -21.38 5.95 -17.27
CA SER A 89 -21.54 4.59 -17.81
C SER A 89 -20.21 3.86 -17.91
N ASP A 90 -20.26 2.52 -17.86
CA ASP A 90 -19.10 1.68 -18.12
C ASP A 90 -18.70 1.76 -19.61
N SER A 91 -17.44 2.10 -19.88
CA SER A 91 -16.92 2.22 -21.25
C SER A 91 -16.40 0.90 -21.85
N ALA A 92 -16.33 -0.17 -21.06
CA ALA A 92 -15.59 -1.40 -21.33
C ALA A 92 -14.07 -1.23 -21.53
N ILE A 93 -13.53 -0.01 -21.42
CA ILE A 93 -12.10 0.27 -21.52
C ILE A 93 -11.41 -0.17 -20.22
N ARG A 94 -10.34 -0.94 -20.33
CA ARG A 94 -9.45 -1.32 -19.22
C ARG A 94 -8.07 -0.73 -19.48
N GLN A 95 -7.94 0.57 -19.21
CA GLN A 95 -6.70 1.30 -19.46
C GLN A 95 -6.50 2.43 -18.45
N VAL A 96 -5.26 2.62 -18.03
CA VAL A 96 -4.77 3.78 -17.28
C VAL A 96 -3.67 4.45 -18.11
N PRO A 97 -3.54 5.78 -18.12
CA PRO A 97 -2.38 6.44 -18.71
C PRO A 97 -1.09 5.94 -18.06
N VAL A 98 -0.23 5.33 -18.86
CA VAL A 98 1.00 4.71 -18.39
C VAL A 98 1.95 5.76 -17.79
N GLU A 99 1.90 7.00 -18.28
CA GLU A 99 2.62 8.15 -17.75
C GLU A 99 2.27 8.42 -16.29
N VAL A 100 0.97 8.41 -15.97
CA VAL A 100 0.47 8.58 -14.61
C VAL A 100 0.92 7.41 -13.74
N LEU A 101 0.79 6.18 -14.23
CA LEU A 101 1.13 4.99 -13.44
C LEU A 101 2.63 4.92 -13.11
N ARG A 102 3.51 5.25 -14.07
CA ARG A 102 4.97 5.36 -13.88
C ARG A 102 5.32 6.44 -12.86
N ALA A 103 4.72 7.62 -12.98
CA ALA A 103 4.94 8.71 -12.03
C ALA A 103 4.42 8.38 -10.63
N VAL A 104 3.28 7.70 -10.50
CA VAL A 104 2.77 7.18 -9.22
C VAL A 104 3.77 6.19 -8.62
N ALA A 105 4.18 5.16 -9.36
CA ALA A 105 5.16 4.18 -8.88
C ALA A 105 6.46 4.83 -8.37
N TRP A 106 6.96 5.84 -9.09
CA TRP A 106 8.14 6.58 -8.65
C TRP A 106 7.88 7.44 -7.43
N VAL A 107 6.77 8.18 -7.39
CA VAL A 107 6.45 9.04 -6.26
C VAL A 107 6.18 8.20 -5.00
N GLU A 108 5.59 7.01 -5.13
CA GLU A 108 5.29 6.12 -4.01
C GLU A 108 6.54 5.46 -3.42
N SER A 109 7.43 4.91 -4.26
CA SER A 109 8.54 4.06 -3.78
C SER A 109 9.90 4.32 -4.43
N GLY A 110 9.99 5.21 -5.41
CA GLY A 110 11.13 5.27 -6.32
C GLY A 110 11.22 4.04 -7.23
N ILE A 111 10.07 3.41 -7.51
CA ILE A 111 9.94 2.13 -8.23
C ILE A 111 10.82 1.05 -7.59
N THR A 112 10.57 0.78 -6.31
CA THR A 112 11.32 -0.20 -5.52
C THR A 112 10.35 -1.13 -4.80
N MET A 113 10.61 -2.43 -4.84
CA MET A 113 9.76 -3.43 -4.19
C MET A 113 10.26 -3.73 -2.78
N ALA A 114 11.57 -3.85 -2.59
CA ALA A 114 12.19 -4.12 -1.30
C ALA A 114 12.64 -2.85 -0.57
N SER A 115 12.95 -2.98 0.71
CA SER A 115 13.52 -1.90 1.51
C SER A 115 14.87 -1.44 0.94
N ARG A 116 15.25 -0.18 1.22
CA ARG A 116 16.48 0.44 0.67
C ARG A 116 17.79 -0.25 1.06
N SER A 117 17.77 -1.10 2.09
CA SER A 117 18.92 -1.90 2.52
C SER A 117 19.14 -3.14 1.66
N VAL A 118 18.15 -3.54 0.86
CA VAL A 118 18.27 -4.70 -0.05
C VAL A 118 19.00 -4.27 -1.31
N SER A 119 19.98 -5.06 -1.72
CA SER A 119 20.70 -4.84 -2.98
C SER A 119 19.79 -5.18 -4.16
N PHE A 120 19.98 -4.52 -5.29
CA PHE A 120 19.38 -4.95 -6.56
C PHE A 120 19.76 -6.40 -6.87
N GLU A 121 18.87 -7.11 -7.57
CA GLU A 121 19.02 -8.53 -7.93
C GLU A 121 19.24 -9.41 -6.69
N SER A 122 18.51 -9.11 -5.61
CA SER A 122 18.57 -9.81 -4.33
C SER A 122 17.21 -9.83 -3.64
N SER A 123 17.07 -10.68 -2.63
CA SER A 123 15.88 -10.77 -1.79
C SER A 123 16.15 -10.20 -0.40
N GLY A 124 15.12 -9.64 0.23
CA GLY A 124 15.19 -9.14 1.60
C GLY A 124 13.88 -8.47 2.02
N ASP A 125 13.92 -7.71 3.11
CA ASP A 125 12.72 -7.08 3.69
C ASP A 125 11.94 -6.25 2.67
N THR A 126 10.63 -6.48 2.61
CA THR A 126 9.69 -5.73 1.76
C THR A 126 9.67 -4.26 2.15
N LEU A 127 9.54 -3.36 1.16
CA LEU A 127 9.29 -1.94 1.43
C LEU A 127 7.88 -1.77 2.01
N ILE A 128 7.80 -1.40 3.29
CA ILE A 128 6.54 -1.14 3.98
C ILE A 128 6.57 0.25 4.62
N SER A 129 5.59 1.10 4.30
CA SER A 129 5.41 2.40 4.93
C SER A 129 4.69 2.30 6.27
N PHE A 130 4.77 3.37 7.07
CA PHE A 130 4.13 3.47 8.38
C PHE A 130 2.59 3.33 8.36
N ASP A 131 1.97 3.57 7.22
CA ASP A 131 0.53 3.41 6.97
C ASP A 131 0.20 2.09 6.27
N CYS A 132 1.08 1.10 6.34
CA CYS A 132 0.92 -0.24 5.77
C CYS A 132 0.85 -0.28 4.24
N GLY A 133 1.43 0.70 3.54
CA GLY A 133 1.64 0.66 2.10
C GLY A 133 2.78 -0.28 1.75
N HIS A 134 2.56 -1.23 0.83
CA HIS A 134 3.55 -2.24 0.46
C HIS A 134 4.11 -2.00 -0.95
N GLY A 135 5.42 -2.18 -1.12
CA GLY A 135 6.10 -2.34 -2.41
C GLY A 135 6.04 -1.14 -3.35
N VAL A 136 6.16 -1.42 -4.64
CA VAL A 136 6.30 -0.42 -5.72
C VAL A 136 5.21 0.64 -5.69
N MET A 137 3.96 0.22 -5.54
CA MET A 137 2.78 1.09 -5.61
C MET A 137 2.29 1.56 -4.23
N GLN A 138 3.02 1.24 -3.17
CA GLN A 138 2.64 1.48 -1.76
C GLN A 138 1.18 1.08 -1.50
N VAL A 139 0.83 -0.15 -1.85
CA VAL A 139 -0.54 -0.66 -1.76
C VAL A 139 -0.96 -0.78 -0.29
N THR A 140 -1.89 0.06 0.15
CA THR A 140 -2.50 0.00 1.51
C THR A 140 -3.87 -0.68 1.51
N THR A 141 -4.63 -0.57 0.41
CA THR A 141 -6.01 -1.09 0.35
C THR A 141 -6.01 -2.62 0.39
N GLY A 142 -6.60 -3.21 1.43
CA GLY A 142 -6.57 -4.66 1.67
C GLY A 142 -5.30 -5.15 2.38
N MET A 143 -4.39 -4.24 2.75
CA MET A 143 -3.12 -4.53 3.42
C MET A 143 -3.11 -4.10 4.90
N THR A 144 -4.25 -3.64 5.40
CA THR A 144 -4.49 -3.45 6.84
C THR A 144 -5.16 -4.68 7.42
N LEU A 145 -4.66 -5.09 8.59
CA LEU A 145 -5.01 -6.29 9.33
C LEU A 145 -4.75 -7.61 8.56
N PRO A 146 -4.40 -8.70 9.25
CA PRO A 146 -4.34 -10.01 8.62
C PRO A 146 -5.75 -10.48 8.22
N LEU A 147 -5.95 -10.85 6.95
CA LEU A 147 -7.25 -11.26 6.39
C LEU A 147 -7.35 -12.77 6.11
N GLY A 148 -6.30 -13.53 6.43
CA GLY A 148 -6.21 -14.97 6.22
C GLY A 148 -6.65 -15.79 7.44
N ALA A 149 -6.46 -17.11 7.33
CA ALA A 149 -6.74 -18.05 8.42
C ALA A 149 -5.87 -17.75 9.66
N ASN A 150 -6.40 -18.11 10.85
CA ASN A 150 -5.69 -17.98 12.13
C ASN A 150 -5.15 -16.57 12.44
N ARG A 151 -5.81 -15.51 11.93
CA ARG A 151 -5.35 -14.12 12.03
C ARG A 151 -3.96 -13.91 11.40
N GLY A 152 -3.61 -14.72 10.39
CA GLY A 152 -2.44 -14.55 9.53
C GLY A 152 -2.79 -13.83 8.22
N PRO A 153 -1.79 -13.44 7.41
CA PRO A 153 -2.02 -12.78 6.13
C PRO A 153 -2.72 -13.73 5.14
N SER A 154 -3.53 -13.17 4.24
CA SER A 154 -4.15 -13.94 3.14
C SER A 154 -3.19 -14.16 1.98
N ALA A 155 -3.50 -15.11 1.10
CA ALA A 155 -2.77 -15.35 -0.15
C ALA A 155 -2.60 -14.08 -0.99
N THR A 156 -3.65 -13.27 -1.10
CA THR A 156 -3.65 -11.98 -1.79
C THR A 156 -2.69 -10.98 -1.14
N GLN A 157 -2.69 -10.89 0.20
CA GLN A 157 -1.77 -10.01 0.92
C GLN A 157 -0.31 -10.44 0.70
N VAL A 158 -0.05 -11.74 0.68
CA VAL A 158 1.28 -12.29 0.36
C VAL A 158 1.69 -11.92 -1.05
N SER A 159 0.84 -12.12 -2.07
CA SER A 159 1.16 -11.74 -3.45
C SER A 159 1.46 -10.24 -3.59
N VAL A 160 0.68 -9.36 -2.94
CA VAL A 160 0.92 -7.90 -2.96
C VAL A 160 2.25 -7.55 -2.29
N ALA A 161 2.60 -8.20 -1.18
CA ALA A 161 3.80 -7.87 -0.41
C ALA A 161 5.08 -8.46 -1.00
N THR A 162 5.00 -9.58 -1.73
CA THR A 162 6.19 -10.36 -2.10
C THR A 162 6.50 -10.38 -3.60
N HIS A 163 5.57 -9.96 -4.47
CA HIS A 163 5.77 -10.04 -5.92
C HIS A 163 5.39 -8.73 -6.62
N TYR A 164 6.35 -8.12 -7.31
CA TYR A 164 6.19 -6.79 -7.92
C TYR A 164 5.06 -6.74 -8.96
N ALA A 165 4.85 -7.80 -9.76
CA ALA A 165 3.76 -7.83 -10.74
C ALA A 165 2.36 -7.72 -10.12
N TYR A 166 2.11 -8.45 -9.04
CA TYR A 166 0.86 -8.36 -8.28
C TYR A 166 0.71 -7.00 -7.58
N ASN A 167 1.81 -6.47 -7.04
CA ASN A 167 1.83 -5.15 -6.41
C ASN A 167 1.47 -4.03 -7.40
N ILE A 168 2.13 -4.01 -8.56
CA ILE A 168 1.93 -3.02 -9.61
C ILE A 168 0.52 -3.12 -10.20
N ALA A 169 0.07 -4.33 -10.52
CA ALA A 169 -1.29 -4.57 -11.01
C ALA A 169 -2.34 -4.09 -10.01
N ARG A 170 -2.16 -4.37 -8.71
CA ARG A 170 -3.09 -3.88 -7.69
C ARG A 170 -3.08 -2.35 -7.57
N GLY A 171 -1.92 -1.70 -7.69
CA GLY A 171 -1.84 -0.23 -7.74
C GLY A 171 -2.60 0.36 -8.92
N ALA A 172 -2.46 -0.22 -10.12
CA ALA A 172 -3.23 0.20 -11.30
C ALA A 172 -4.74 0.02 -11.09
N ALA A 173 -5.17 -1.13 -10.57
CA ALA A 173 -6.57 -1.40 -10.23
C ALA A 173 -7.12 -0.38 -9.21
N ILE A 174 -6.36 -0.05 -8.16
CA ILE A 174 -6.74 0.97 -7.17
C ILE A 174 -6.95 2.33 -7.85
N LEU A 175 -6.10 2.72 -8.79
CA LEU A 175 -6.24 4.01 -9.46
C LEU A 175 -7.54 4.08 -10.28
N VAL A 176 -7.93 3.00 -10.94
CA VAL A 176 -9.25 2.90 -11.60
C VAL A 176 -10.39 2.88 -10.57
N ASP A 177 -10.26 2.15 -9.46
CA ASP A 177 -11.24 2.19 -8.36
C ASP A 177 -11.42 3.63 -7.84
N LYS A 178 -10.37 4.45 -7.81
CA LYS A 178 -10.46 5.86 -7.43
C LYS A 178 -11.16 6.71 -8.49
N TRP A 179 -10.89 6.45 -9.76
CA TRP A 179 -11.58 7.11 -10.87
C TRP A 179 -13.08 6.82 -10.84
N ASN A 180 -13.47 5.55 -10.70
CA ASN A 180 -14.87 5.09 -10.68
C ASN A 180 -15.65 5.50 -9.42
N ARG A 181 -15.02 6.19 -8.45
CA ARG A 181 -15.75 6.81 -7.33
C ARG A 181 -16.46 8.09 -7.72
N ALA A 182 -16.19 8.62 -8.91
CA ALA A 182 -16.90 9.75 -9.47
C ALA A 182 -18.14 9.24 -10.23
N PRO A 183 -19.33 9.83 -10.03
CA PRO A 183 -19.60 11.06 -9.28
C PRO A 183 -19.96 10.89 -7.80
N GLN A 184 -20.13 9.66 -7.31
CA GLN A 184 -20.82 9.36 -6.05
C GLN A 184 -20.09 9.90 -4.82
N SER A 185 -18.76 9.83 -4.82
CA SER A 185 -17.93 10.33 -3.72
C SER A 185 -16.73 11.15 -4.20
N ARG A 186 -16.57 11.35 -5.51
CA ARG A 186 -15.51 12.15 -6.11
C ARG A 186 -16.06 13.09 -7.19
N PRO A 187 -15.39 14.23 -7.43
CA PRO A 187 -15.70 15.10 -8.55
C PRO A 187 -15.20 14.55 -9.88
N ILE A 188 -15.71 15.13 -10.96
CA ILE A 188 -15.41 14.77 -12.35
C ILE A 188 -14.47 15.79 -13.00
N VAL A 189 -13.50 15.30 -13.77
CA VAL A 189 -12.76 16.10 -14.75
C VAL A 189 -13.20 15.73 -16.16
N GLY A 190 -13.18 16.70 -17.06
CA GLY A 190 -13.58 16.50 -18.45
C GLY A 190 -15.08 16.57 -18.64
N THR A 191 -15.74 17.53 -17.99
CA THR A 191 -17.16 17.82 -18.23
C THR A 191 -17.47 18.18 -19.69
N ASP A 192 -16.47 18.63 -20.43
CA ASP A 192 -16.46 18.98 -21.86
C ASP A 192 -15.98 17.84 -22.78
N THR A 193 -15.24 16.87 -22.25
CA THR A 193 -14.70 15.73 -23.02
C THR A 193 -15.38 14.39 -22.69
N GLY A 194 -16.43 14.42 -21.88
CA GLY A 194 -17.11 13.22 -21.40
C GLY A 194 -16.23 12.36 -20.49
N SER A 195 -15.28 12.97 -19.78
CA SER A 195 -14.24 12.28 -18.99
C SER A 195 -13.52 11.19 -19.78
N SER A 196 -13.09 11.51 -21.00
CA SER A 196 -12.31 10.57 -21.80
C SER A 196 -11.09 10.05 -21.01
N PRO A 197 -10.96 8.73 -20.79
CA PRO A 197 -9.87 8.16 -20.01
C PRO A 197 -8.54 8.14 -20.78
N GLN A 198 -8.58 8.38 -22.10
CA GLN A 198 -7.39 8.58 -22.93
C GLN A 198 -6.73 9.93 -22.73
N LEU A 199 -7.37 10.89 -22.04
CA LEU A 199 -6.77 12.18 -21.73
C LEU A 199 -6.14 12.15 -20.33
N ILE A 200 -4.83 12.39 -20.26
CA ILE A 200 -4.04 12.32 -19.01
C ILE A 200 -4.65 13.25 -17.95
N GLU A 201 -5.03 14.45 -18.34
CA GLU A 201 -5.54 15.49 -17.45
C GLU A 201 -6.84 15.11 -16.74
N ASN A 202 -7.65 14.23 -17.35
CA ASN A 202 -8.90 13.78 -16.74
C ASN A 202 -8.67 12.92 -15.49
N TRP A 203 -7.46 12.36 -15.30
CA TRP A 203 -7.12 11.51 -14.15
C TRP A 203 -6.79 12.30 -12.88
N TYR A 204 -6.82 13.64 -12.92
CA TYR A 204 -6.42 14.51 -11.81
C TYR A 204 -7.05 14.14 -10.46
N TYR A 205 -8.37 13.91 -10.41
CA TYR A 205 -9.03 13.55 -9.16
C TYR A 205 -8.82 12.09 -8.73
N ALA A 206 -8.56 11.19 -9.68
CA ALA A 206 -8.16 9.81 -9.38
C ALA A 206 -6.76 9.78 -8.75
N VAL A 207 -5.82 10.56 -9.29
CA VAL A 207 -4.47 10.76 -8.75
C VAL A 207 -4.52 11.37 -7.35
N TRP A 208 -5.28 12.45 -7.14
CA TRP A 208 -5.50 12.99 -5.80
C TRP A 208 -6.05 11.92 -4.85
N SER A 209 -7.04 11.16 -5.30
CA SER A 209 -7.68 10.12 -4.51
C SER A 209 -6.78 8.91 -4.21
N TYR A 210 -5.72 8.70 -4.99
CA TYR A 210 -4.74 7.63 -4.79
C TYR A 210 -3.98 7.82 -3.48
N ASN A 211 -3.42 9.01 -3.27
CA ASN A 211 -2.73 9.40 -2.03
C ASN A 211 -3.68 9.87 -0.91
N GLY A 212 -4.99 9.82 -1.16
CA GLY A 212 -6.02 10.27 -0.23
C GLY A 212 -6.65 11.60 -0.66
N PHE A 213 -7.97 11.56 -0.85
CA PHE A 213 -8.77 12.73 -1.21
C PHE A 213 -9.05 13.60 0.03
N SER A 214 -7.99 14.22 0.56
CA SER A 214 -8.01 15.07 1.74
C SER A 214 -7.81 16.54 1.38
N GLY A 215 -8.27 17.44 2.25
CA GLY A 215 -8.10 18.87 2.12
C GLY A 215 -7.89 19.58 3.45
N PRO A 216 -8.08 20.91 3.52
CA PRO A 216 -7.77 21.70 4.71
C PRO A 216 -8.47 21.17 5.96
N GLY A 217 -7.72 21.04 7.05
CA GLY A 217 -8.18 20.47 8.32
C GLY A 217 -7.97 18.97 8.49
N ALA A 218 -7.47 18.25 7.46
CA ALA A 218 -6.94 16.91 7.62
C ALA A 218 -5.53 16.92 8.23
N ILE A 219 -5.10 15.79 8.83
CA ILE A 219 -3.73 15.63 9.35
C ILE A 219 -2.68 15.82 8.23
N ARG A 220 -3.01 15.37 7.02
CA ARG A 220 -2.26 15.62 5.78
C ARG A 220 -3.24 16.04 4.70
N SER A 221 -3.17 17.31 4.30
CA SER A 221 -3.97 17.86 3.20
C SER A 221 -3.34 17.50 1.85
N ASN A 222 -4.16 17.29 0.82
CA ASN A 222 -3.74 17.15 -0.57
C ASN A 222 -4.47 18.15 -1.49
N HIS A 223 -5.08 19.18 -0.90
CA HIS A 223 -5.84 20.17 -1.66
C HIS A 223 -4.91 21.24 -2.25
N PRO A 224 -4.94 21.50 -3.57
CA PRO A 224 -3.98 22.39 -4.23
C PRO A 224 -4.07 23.86 -3.77
N ALA A 225 -5.24 24.30 -3.31
CA ALA A 225 -5.45 25.63 -2.74
C ALA A 225 -5.24 25.71 -1.22
N ASP A 226 -4.74 24.65 -0.57
CA ASP A 226 -4.41 24.71 0.85
C ASP A 226 -3.19 25.63 1.08
N PRO A 227 -3.29 26.63 1.98
CA PRO A 227 -2.18 27.53 2.29
C PRO A 227 -0.91 26.83 2.81
N VAL A 228 -1.00 25.59 3.31
CA VAL A 228 0.18 24.82 3.75
C VAL A 228 1.22 24.64 2.64
N PHE A 229 0.79 24.65 1.37
CA PHE A 229 1.66 24.54 0.21
C PHE A 229 2.17 25.90 -0.30
N GLY A 230 1.85 27.00 0.38
CA GLY A 230 2.18 28.36 -0.07
C GLY A 230 1.30 28.86 -1.23
N GLY A 231 1.65 30.04 -1.75
CA GLY A 231 0.90 30.71 -2.81
C GLY A 231 1.03 30.03 -4.19
N TRP A 232 -0.04 30.11 -4.97
CA TRP A 232 -0.04 29.75 -6.40
C TRP A 232 0.44 30.95 -7.24
N PRO A 233 1.16 30.75 -8.37
CA PRO A 233 1.66 29.49 -8.88
C PRO A 233 2.92 29.05 -8.15
N ARG A 234 3.09 27.74 -7.99
CA ARG A 234 4.30 27.15 -7.41
C ARG A 234 5.30 26.85 -8.51
N GLU A 235 6.58 26.85 -8.15
CA GLU A 235 7.62 26.29 -9.03
C GLU A 235 7.25 24.83 -9.34
N ARG A 236 7.32 24.42 -10.61
CA ARG A 236 6.99 23.04 -10.95
C ARG A 236 7.96 22.06 -10.26
N TYR A 237 7.42 20.94 -9.79
CA TYR A 237 8.22 19.87 -9.18
C TYR A 237 9.15 19.21 -10.21
N ARG A 238 10.42 18.99 -9.85
CA ARG A 238 11.49 18.52 -10.75
C ARG A 238 11.83 17.03 -10.66
N CYS A 239 11.26 16.31 -9.69
CA CYS A 239 11.48 14.87 -9.50
C CYS A 239 12.97 14.41 -9.39
N ASP A 240 13.88 15.35 -9.15
CA ASP A 240 15.34 15.17 -9.11
C ASP A 240 15.90 15.09 -7.68
N GLY A 241 15.01 15.15 -6.67
CA GLY A 241 15.37 15.15 -5.25
C GLY A 241 15.82 16.51 -4.70
N THR A 242 15.88 17.57 -5.51
CA THR A 242 16.31 18.91 -5.07
C THR A 242 15.22 19.70 -4.34
N GLN A 243 13.96 19.31 -4.53
CA GLN A 243 12.79 19.97 -3.94
C GLN A 243 12.13 19.09 -2.88
N SER A 244 11.78 19.71 -1.75
CA SER A 244 11.04 19.03 -0.70
C SER A 244 9.61 18.71 -1.14
N ARG A 245 9.23 17.43 -1.06
CA ARG A 245 7.93 16.93 -1.49
C ARG A 245 6.76 17.49 -0.69
N ASN A 246 6.96 17.80 0.59
CA ASN A 246 5.92 18.33 1.48
C ASN A 246 5.45 19.76 1.10
N ARG A 247 6.10 20.41 0.14
CA ARG A 247 5.71 21.73 -0.39
C ARG A 247 4.69 21.65 -1.52
N TYR A 248 4.34 20.44 -1.96
CA TYR A 248 3.48 20.20 -3.11
C TYR A 248 2.32 19.29 -2.73
N PRO A 249 1.10 19.56 -3.23
CA PRO A 249 0.03 18.56 -3.22
C PRO A 249 0.45 17.40 -4.13
N TYR A 250 -0.08 16.21 -3.86
CA TYR A 250 0.31 14.97 -4.54
C TYR A 250 0.25 15.05 -6.08
N GLN A 251 -0.77 15.71 -6.61
CA GLN A 251 -1.01 15.91 -8.05
C GLN A 251 0.15 16.68 -8.70
N GLU A 252 0.68 17.70 -8.03
CA GLU A 252 1.82 18.48 -8.54
C GLU A 252 3.11 17.65 -8.54
N LEU A 253 3.26 16.69 -7.62
CA LEU A 253 4.39 15.74 -7.65
C LEU A 253 4.31 14.82 -8.87
N ILE A 254 3.13 14.26 -9.12
CA ILE A 254 2.89 13.33 -10.24
C ILE A 254 3.10 14.02 -11.58
N TRP A 255 2.47 15.18 -11.80
CA TRP A 255 2.65 15.97 -13.02
C TRP A 255 4.09 16.45 -13.20
N GLY A 256 4.77 16.84 -12.12
CA GLY A 256 6.18 17.21 -12.18
C GLY A 256 7.08 16.05 -12.61
N CYS A 257 6.86 14.86 -12.07
CA CYS A 257 7.61 13.65 -12.43
C CYS A 257 7.30 13.17 -13.85
N MET A 258 6.06 13.30 -14.35
CA MET A 258 5.75 13.02 -15.76
C MET A 258 6.55 13.95 -16.69
N ALA A 259 6.58 15.25 -16.39
CA ALA A 259 7.27 16.26 -17.20
C ALA A 259 8.80 16.24 -17.04
N ARG A 260 9.31 15.71 -15.93
CA ARG A 260 10.75 15.61 -15.62
C ARG A 260 11.03 14.25 -14.99
N PRO A 261 11.12 13.19 -15.80
CA PRO A 261 11.41 11.85 -15.32
C PRO A 261 12.70 11.81 -14.50
N PRO A 262 12.76 10.99 -13.45
CA PRO A 262 14.00 10.71 -12.74
C PRO A 262 15.01 10.02 -13.66
N THR A 263 16.29 10.22 -13.37
CA THR A 263 17.40 9.71 -14.18
C THR A 263 18.34 8.81 -13.36
N PRO A 264 17.92 7.64 -12.87
CA PRO A 264 18.82 6.71 -12.23
C PRO A 264 19.90 6.30 -13.25
N ASN A 265 21.16 6.63 -12.97
CA ASN A 265 22.31 6.49 -13.88
C ASN A 265 22.37 7.51 -15.04
N GLY A 266 21.71 8.67 -14.91
CA GLY A 266 21.81 9.76 -15.88
C GLY A 266 20.93 9.60 -17.13
N VAL A 267 20.18 8.51 -17.25
CA VAL A 267 19.21 8.28 -18.33
C VAL A 267 17.79 8.39 -17.78
N PRO A 268 16.89 9.19 -18.38
CA PRO A 268 15.51 9.28 -17.93
C PRO A 268 14.79 7.94 -18.01
N LEU A 269 14.00 7.59 -16.99
CA LEU A 269 13.23 6.35 -16.98
C LEU A 269 12.13 6.28 -18.06
N TRP A 270 11.64 7.42 -18.53
CA TRP A 270 10.65 7.51 -19.61
C TRP A 270 10.83 8.81 -20.40
N SER A 271 10.19 8.89 -21.56
CA SER A 271 10.09 10.14 -22.33
C SER A 271 9.26 11.17 -21.56
N PRO A 272 9.76 12.40 -21.37
CA PRO A 272 9.02 13.45 -20.67
C PRO A 272 7.66 13.73 -21.32
N VAL A 273 6.61 13.85 -20.50
CA VAL A 273 5.27 14.26 -20.93
C VAL A 273 4.83 15.47 -20.11
N ASP A 274 4.70 16.60 -20.78
CA ASP A 274 4.33 17.87 -20.16
C ASP A 274 2.80 18.03 -20.02
N ALA A 275 2.18 17.09 -19.29
CA ALA A 275 0.75 17.13 -19.03
C ALA A 275 0.34 18.39 -18.25
N THR A 276 -0.92 18.80 -18.39
CA THR A 276 -1.38 20.10 -17.87
C THR A 276 -2.09 19.97 -16.54
N LEU A 277 -1.69 20.79 -15.55
CA LEU A 277 -2.45 20.95 -14.31
C LEU A 277 -3.57 21.99 -14.48
N PRO A 278 -4.67 21.90 -13.70
CA PRO A 278 -5.68 22.96 -13.65
C PRO A 278 -5.06 24.33 -13.35
N ASN A 279 -5.28 25.31 -14.24
CA ASN A 279 -4.72 26.65 -14.09
C ASN A 279 -5.62 27.52 -13.20
N LEU A 280 -5.20 27.75 -11.95
CA LEU A 280 -5.99 28.52 -10.97
C LEU A 280 -6.14 30.02 -11.28
N SER A 281 -5.49 30.54 -12.33
CA SER A 281 -5.81 31.88 -12.86
C SER A 281 -7.06 31.90 -13.74
N GLN A 282 -7.56 30.74 -14.18
CA GLN A 282 -8.81 30.64 -14.94
C GLN A 282 -9.98 30.35 -14.00
N VAL A 283 -11.09 31.07 -14.21
CA VAL A 283 -12.28 31.01 -13.34
C VAL A 283 -12.84 29.59 -13.20
N SER A 284 -12.90 28.81 -14.29
CA SER A 284 -13.42 27.44 -14.27
C SER A 284 -12.68 26.52 -13.30
N TYR A 285 -11.36 26.62 -13.21
CA TYR A 285 -10.55 25.81 -12.30
C TYR A 285 -10.48 26.43 -10.89
N PHE A 286 -10.40 27.76 -10.79
CA PHE A 286 -10.39 28.47 -9.52
C PHE A 286 -11.67 28.20 -8.70
N GLU A 287 -12.84 28.30 -9.34
CA GLU A 287 -14.11 28.02 -8.68
C GLU A 287 -14.20 26.54 -8.30
N ALA A 288 -13.91 25.63 -9.22
CA ALA A 288 -13.97 24.19 -8.95
C ALA A 288 -13.05 23.76 -7.80
N LEU A 289 -11.82 24.27 -7.76
CA LEU A 289 -10.82 23.97 -6.74
C LEU A 289 -10.83 24.97 -5.57
N SER A 290 -11.90 25.75 -5.39
CA SER A 290 -12.06 26.57 -4.20
C SER A 290 -12.24 25.68 -2.96
N VAL A 291 -11.55 26.00 -1.87
CA VAL A 291 -11.70 25.29 -0.58
C VAL A 291 -13.15 25.28 -0.10
N ALA A 292 -13.94 26.32 -0.44
CA ALA A 292 -15.36 26.39 -0.11
C ALA A 292 -16.19 25.29 -0.81
N ASN A 293 -15.74 24.82 -1.97
CA ASN A 293 -16.38 23.77 -2.76
C ASN A 293 -15.89 22.36 -2.42
N PHE A 294 -14.84 22.22 -1.59
CA PHE A 294 -14.41 20.95 -1.01
C PHE A 294 -15.39 20.44 0.06
N ARG A 295 -16.63 20.16 -0.35
CA ARG A 295 -17.74 19.71 0.48
C ARG A 295 -18.49 18.60 -0.24
N PHE A 296 -18.65 17.45 0.42
CA PHE A 296 -19.46 16.36 -0.10
C PHE A 296 -20.87 16.87 -0.45
N PRO A 297 -21.46 16.53 -1.62
CA PRO A 297 -21.05 15.48 -2.57
C PRO A 297 -20.05 15.91 -3.66
N PHE A 298 -19.33 17.02 -3.48
CA PHE A 298 -18.26 17.52 -4.36
C PHE A 298 -18.68 17.92 -5.78
N ALA A 299 -19.98 17.98 -6.09
CA ALA A 299 -20.46 18.34 -7.43
C ALA A 299 -19.98 19.73 -7.91
N ARG A 300 -19.72 20.67 -6.99
CA ARG A 300 -19.17 22.00 -7.32
C ARG A 300 -17.69 22.00 -7.67
N MET A 301 -17.01 20.86 -7.56
CA MET A 301 -15.62 20.69 -7.96
C MET A 301 -15.49 20.03 -9.35
N ASP A 302 -16.60 19.70 -10.02
CA ASP A 302 -16.54 19.21 -11.39
C ASP A 302 -15.94 20.30 -12.31
N MET A 303 -15.01 19.92 -13.19
CA MET A 303 -14.27 20.87 -14.03
C MET A 303 -14.05 20.35 -15.45
N PRO A 304 -13.89 21.24 -16.45
CA PRO A 304 -13.50 20.83 -17.80
C PRO A 304 -12.08 20.23 -17.81
N THR A 305 -11.69 19.60 -18.91
CA THR A 305 -10.33 19.06 -19.09
C THR A 305 -9.30 20.20 -19.11
N PRO A 306 -8.27 20.19 -18.23
CA PRO A 306 -7.15 21.11 -18.32
C PRO A 306 -6.49 21.16 -19.71
N GLN A 307 -6.16 22.37 -20.19
CA GLN A 307 -5.67 22.61 -21.55
C GLN A 307 -4.25 23.20 -21.59
N PRO A 308 -3.38 22.78 -22.53
CA PRO A 308 -3.65 21.76 -23.55
C PRO A 308 -3.76 20.34 -22.96
N ALA A 309 -4.69 19.56 -23.49
CA ALA A 309 -4.88 18.16 -23.10
C ALA A 309 -3.93 17.23 -23.86
N HIS A 310 -3.51 16.13 -23.23
CA HIS A 310 -2.58 15.15 -23.79
C HIS A 310 -3.22 13.77 -23.85
N GLN A 311 -3.14 13.15 -25.03
CA GLN A 311 -3.60 11.80 -25.23
C GLN A 311 -2.51 10.80 -24.78
N THR A 312 -2.92 9.76 -24.06
CA THR A 312 -2.07 8.60 -23.77
C THR A 312 -2.26 7.55 -24.86
N ASP A 313 -1.16 6.96 -25.32
CA ASP A 313 -1.18 5.81 -26.20
C ASP A 313 -1.05 4.53 -25.36
N PRO A 314 -1.88 3.50 -25.59
CA PRO A 314 -1.73 2.23 -24.89
C PRO A 314 -0.33 1.65 -25.13
N PRO A 315 0.45 1.32 -24.09
CA PRO A 315 1.76 0.71 -24.27
C PRO A 315 1.66 -0.63 -24.99
N ALA A 316 2.61 -0.89 -25.88
CA ALA A 316 2.70 -2.15 -26.59
C ALA A 316 3.28 -3.23 -25.66
N VAL A 317 2.46 -4.21 -25.27
CA VAL A 317 2.92 -5.34 -24.46
C VAL A 317 3.33 -6.50 -25.37
N ARG A 318 4.57 -6.97 -25.25
CA ARG A 318 5.07 -8.09 -26.04
C ARG A 318 4.22 -9.34 -25.82
N ARG A 319 3.92 -10.09 -26.89
CA ARG A 319 3.26 -11.40 -26.79
C ARG A 319 4.06 -12.33 -25.88
N GLY A 320 3.38 -12.99 -24.95
CA GLY A 320 4.00 -13.91 -23.98
C GLY A 320 4.53 -13.24 -22.71
N PHE A 321 4.56 -11.89 -22.65
CA PHE A 321 5.11 -11.15 -21.51
C PHE A 321 4.55 -11.61 -20.15
N ARG A 322 3.23 -11.81 -20.06
CA ARG A 322 2.58 -12.32 -18.84
C ARG A 322 3.16 -13.67 -18.38
N SER A 323 3.35 -14.58 -19.32
CA SER A 323 3.91 -15.92 -19.03
C SER A 323 5.37 -15.84 -18.60
N ASP A 324 6.14 -14.89 -19.17
CA ASP A 324 7.54 -14.70 -18.81
C ASP A 324 7.69 -14.09 -17.41
N VAL A 325 6.87 -13.07 -17.06
CA VAL A 325 6.94 -12.39 -15.77
C VAL A 325 6.37 -13.22 -14.62
N LEU A 326 5.23 -13.88 -14.83
CA LEU A 326 4.61 -14.72 -13.79
C LEU A 326 5.26 -16.10 -13.71
N ALA A 327 5.92 -16.52 -14.78
CA ALA A 327 6.67 -17.77 -14.90
C ALA A 327 5.83 -19.01 -14.46
N ALA A 328 6.52 -20.07 -14.04
CA ALA A 328 5.89 -21.27 -13.49
C ALA A 328 6.64 -21.70 -12.21
N PRO A 329 6.53 -20.94 -11.11
CA PRO A 329 7.21 -21.28 -9.87
C PRO A 329 6.64 -22.56 -9.25
N ARG A 330 7.49 -23.32 -8.58
CA ARG A 330 7.14 -24.62 -7.97
C ARG A 330 7.76 -24.78 -6.59
N LEU A 331 6.90 -24.82 -5.57
CA LEU A 331 7.31 -24.98 -4.18
C LEU A 331 8.06 -26.29 -3.98
N SER A 332 9.26 -26.19 -3.40
CA SER A 332 10.06 -27.33 -2.96
C SER A 332 10.57 -27.04 -1.55
N VAL A 333 10.11 -27.83 -0.58
CA VAL A 333 10.59 -27.81 0.80
C VAL A 333 10.86 -29.27 1.17
N ASN A 334 12.07 -29.54 1.65
CA ASN A 334 12.45 -30.88 2.08
C ASN A 334 13.01 -30.82 3.51
N GLU A 335 12.10 -30.80 4.47
CA GLU A 335 12.45 -30.70 5.88
C GLU A 335 11.87 -31.87 6.68
N PRO A 336 12.68 -32.53 7.53
CA PRO A 336 12.16 -33.51 8.46
C PRO A 336 11.35 -32.83 9.59
N PRO A 337 10.66 -33.61 10.44
CA PRO A 337 10.13 -33.08 11.70
C PRO A 337 11.21 -32.38 12.53
N ILE A 338 10.84 -31.28 13.16
CA ILE A 338 11.74 -30.40 13.91
C ILE A 338 11.50 -30.57 15.40
N GLU A 339 12.59 -30.66 16.17
CA GLU A 339 12.59 -30.65 17.63
C GLU A 339 13.24 -29.36 18.12
N ILE A 340 12.56 -28.63 19.02
CA ILE A 340 13.09 -27.42 19.68
C ILE A 340 13.12 -27.63 21.18
N ARG A 341 14.24 -27.28 21.82
CA ARG A 341 14.42 -27.31 23.28
C ARG A 341 14.62 -25.89 23.81
N THR A 342 13.71 -25.41 24.65
CA THR A 342 13.72 -23.99 25.06
C THR A 342 14.89 -23.60 25.96
N GLU A 343 15.43 -24.55 26.72
CA GLU A 343 16.61 -24.38 27.61
C GLU A 343 17.90 -24.97 27.02
N GLY A 344 17.87 -25.34 25.74
CA GLY A 344 19.02 -25.91 25.04
C GLY A 344 20.08 -24.87 24.64
N THR A 345 21.09 -25.33 23.93
CA THR A 345 22.04 -24.46 23.22
C THR A 345 21.34 -23.58 22.18
N TYR A 346 22.01 -22.54 21.70
CA TYR A 346 21.45 -21.62 20.71
C TYR A 346 20.82 -22.33 19.50
N GLU A 347 21.45 -23.39 18.99
CA GLU A 347 20.98 -24.21 17.86
C GLU A 347 19.81 -25.14 18.24
N GLU A 348 19.63 -25.48 19.52
CA GLU A 348 18.51 -26.29 19.99
C GLU A 348 17.26 -25.45 20.27
N THR A 349 17.42 -24.15 20.54
CA THR A 349 16.30 -23.23 20.83
C THR A 349 15.56 -22.72 19.60
N ARG A 350 16.05 -23.06 18.40
CA ARG A 350 15.51 -22.62 17.12
C ARG A 350 15.68 -23.68 16.05
N ALA A 351 14.99 -23.51 14.94
CA ALA A 351 15.25 -24.29 13.74
C ALA A 351 15.20 -23.41 12.49
N THR A 352 15.94 -23.80 11.46
CA THR A 352 15.90 -23.15 10.15
C THR A 352 15.26 -24.09 9.15
N VAL A 353 14.31 -23.57 8.37
CA VAL A 353 13.69 -24.28 7.24
C VAL A 353 14.06 -23.58 5.95
N ARG A 354 14.51 -24.34 4.95
CA ARG A 354 14.80 -23.82 3.61
C ARG A 354 13.63 -24.03 2.66
N ILE A 355 13.31 -22.98 1.92
CA ILE A 355 12.24 -22.98 0.91
C ILE A 355 12.89 -22.68 -0.44
N ALA A 356 12.74 -23.62 -1.38
CA ALA A 356 13.29 -23.51 -2.72
C ALA A 356 12.17 -23.36 -3.77
N ASN A 357 12.52 -22.69 -4.88
CA ASN A 357 11.73 -22.71 -6.10
C ASN A 357 12.36 -23.70 -7.09
N SER A 358 11.73 -24.86 -7.27
CA SER A 358 12.15 -25.87 -8.24
C SER A 358 11.67 -25.59 -9.68
N GLY A 359 10.87 -24.53 -9.86
CA GLY A 359 10.39 -24.03 -11.15
C GLY A 359 11.13 -22.76 -11.56
N THR A 360 10.41 -21.88 -12.27
CA THR A 360 10.94 -20.61 -12.79
C THR A 360 10.34 -19.39 -12.08
N GLY A 361 10.92 -18.21 -12.30
CA GLY A 361 10.45 -16.93 -11.76
C GLY A 361 10.48 -16.83 -10.24
N ILE A 362 9.62 -15.98 -9.69
CA ILE A 362 9.58 -15.67 -8.26
C ILE A 362 8.46 -16.49 -7.61
N LEU A 363 8.81 -17.42 -6.73
CA LEU A 363 7.85 -18.15 -5.90
C LEU A 363 7.56 -17.34 -4.64
N SER A 364 6.36 -16.79 -4.51
CA SER A 364 5.87 -16.28 -3.24
C SER A 364 5.50 -17.45 -2.32
N TRP A 365 5.80 -17.34 -1.03
CA TRP A 365 5.43 -18.36 -0.05
C TRP A 365 4.89 -17.73 1.24
N LEU A 366 4.09 -18.51 1.95
CA LEU A 366 3.48 -18.18 3.24
C LEU A 366 3.67 -19.33 4.21
N ALA A 367 4.17 -19.04 5.41
CA ALA A 367 4.31 -19.97 6.51
C ALA A 367 3.26 -19.68 7.59
N THR A 368 2.40 -20.66 7.89
CA THR A 368 1.33 -20.54 8.91
C THR A 368 1.50 -21.61 9.97
N SER A 369 1.36 -21.23 11.25
CA SER A 369 1.45 -22.18 12.36
C SER A 369 0.06 -22.60 12.84
N SER A 370 -0.03 -23.83 13.36
CA SER A 370 -1.23 -24.34 14.04
C SER A 370 -1.39 -23.82 15.47
N ALA A 371 -0.35 -23.18 16.02
CA ALA A 371 -0.31 -22.77 17.42
C ALA A 371 0.45 -21.45 17.59
N GLY A 372 -0.08 -20.58 18.48
CA GLY A 372 0.48 -19.25 18.72
C GLY A 372 1.84 -19.23 19.43
N TRP A 373 2.28 -20.36 20.01
CA TRP A 373 3.62 -20.50 20.57
C TRP A 373 4.70 -20.78 19.51
N ILE A 374 4.32 -21.18 18.28
CA ILE A 374 5.26 -21.29 17.16
C ILE A 374 5.40 -19.91 16.52
N VAL A 375 6.60 -19.34 16.60
CA VAL A 375 6.94 -18.06 16.01
C VAL A 375 7.80 -18.30 14.76
N VAL A 376 7.37 -17.74 13.63
CA VAL A 376 8.03 -17.90 12.33
C VAL A 376 8.50 -16.53 11.84
N ASP A 377 9.75 -16.46 11.38
CA ASP A 377 10.36 -15.22 10.89
C ASP A 377 11.32 -15.48 9.72
N PRO A 378 11.11 -14.88 8.53
CA PRO A 378 9.93 -14.10 8.15
C PRO A 378 8.69 -15.00 7.95
N PRO A 379 7.46 -14.47 8.10
CA PRO A 379 6.22 -15.25 7.98
C PRO A 379 5.81 -15.50 6.52
N ALA A 380 6.32 -14.69 5.59
CA ALA A 380 6.12 -14.83 4.16
C ALA A 380 7.35 -14.28 3.42
N GLY A 381 7.57 -14.74 2.20
CA GLY A 381 8.75 -14.32 1.45
C GLY A 381 8.75 -14.80 0.02
N VAL A 382 9.94 -14.79 -0.59
CA VAL A 382 10.17 -15.28 -1.95
C VAL A 382 11.28 -16.32 -2.00
N ALA A 383 11.16 -17.29 -2.89
CA ALA A 383 12.27 -18.12 -3.36
C ALA A 383 12.42 -17.94 -4.88
N LEU A 384 13.65 -17.89 -5.37
CA LEU A 384 13.96 -17.51 -6.75
C LEU A 384 14.24 -18.74 -7.60
N GLY A 385 13.56 -18.84 -8.75
CA GLY A 385 13.85 -19.83 -9.79
C GLY A 385 15.21 -19.57 -10.43
N THR A 386 15.73 -20.54 -11.17
CA THR A 386 17.08 -20.46 -11.78
C THR A 386 17.23 -19.36 -12.83
N ASP A 387 16.12 -18.91 -13.40
CA ASP A 387 16.00 -17.90 -14.45
C ASP A 387 15.89 -16.46 -13.91
N VAL A 388 15.75 -16.27 -12.60
CA VAL A 388 15.77 -14.93 -11.98
C VAL A 388 17.21 -14.54 -11.67
N ASP A 389 17.60 -13.30 -12.00
CA ASP A 389 18.93 -12.79 -11.67
C ASP A 389 19.13 -12.70 -10.15
N CYS A 390 20.24 -13.26 -9.67
CA CYS A 390 20.60 -13.35 -8.26
C CYS A 390 22.08 -13.02 -8.08
N THR A 391 22.45 -11.84 -8.55
CA THR A 391 23.83 -11.32 -8.64
C THR A 391 24.11 -10.25 -7.60
N GLY A 392 23.06 -9.76 -6.91
CA GLY A 392 23.16 -8.80 -5.82
C GLY A 392 23.96 -9.34 -4.64
N ARG A 393 24.58 -8.42 -3.89
CA ARG A 393 25.28 -8.79 -2.66
C ARG A 393 24.31 -9.45 -1.67
N GLY A 394 24.68 -10.63 -1.21
CA GLY A 394 23.87 -11.40 -0.24
C GLY A 394 22.65 -12.08 -0.87
N CYS A 395 22.56 -12.16 -2.20
CA CYS A 395 21.47 -12.88 -2.83
C CYS A 395 21.53 -14.38 -2.52
N SER A 396 20.39 -14.93 -2.13
CA SER A 396 20.12 -16.36 -2.03
C SER A 396 18.89 -16.70 -2.86
N ARG A 397 18.95 -17.81 -3.60
CA ARG A 397 17.81 -18.32 -4.35
C ARG A 397 16.81 -19.03 -3.43
N GLU A 398 17.30 -19.66 -2.38
CA GLU A 398 16.47 -20.26 -1.35
C GLU A 398 16.12 -19.20 -0.29
N ALA A 399 14.89 -19.25 0.18
CA ALA A 399 14.50 -18.53 1.39
C ALA A 399 14.81 -19.37 2.62
N GLU A 400 15.19 -18.69 3.70
CA GLU A 400 15.35 -19.30 5.00
C GLU A 400 14.33 -18.69 5.96
N ILE A 401 13.62 -19.55 6.69
CA ILE A 401 12.78 -19.13 7.81
C ILE A 401 13.36 -19.66 9.11
N THR A 402 13.37 -18.81 10.13
CA THR A 402 13.71 -19.20 11.48
C THR A 402 12.43 -19.48 12.26
N ILE A 403 12.39 -20.64 12.90
CA ILE A 403 11.33 -21.06 13.81
C ILE A 403 11.86 -20.92 15.24
N THR A 404 11.12 -20.19 16.06
CA THR A 404 11.38 -20.04 17.50
C THR A 404 10.10 -20.32 18.29
N VAL A 405 10.24 -20.50 19.60
CA VAL A 405 9.11 -20.78 20.50
C VAL A 405 8.87 -19.59 21.42
N ASN A 406 7.60 -19.22 21.60
CA ASN A 406 7.20 -18.36 22.70
C ASN A 406 6.81 -19.20 23.92
N PRO A 407 7.66 -19.29 24.96
CA PRO A 407 7.42 -20.17 26.11
C PRO A 407 6.20 -19.77 26.94
N THR A 408 5.80 -18.48 26.91
CA THR A 408 4.62 -18.00 27.66
C THR A 408 3.29 -18.52 27.11
N LEU A 409 3.29 -19.00 25.87
CA LEU A 409 2.12 -19.55 25.19
C LEU A 409 2.15 -21.07 25.08
N LEU A 410 3.17 -21.73 25.65
CA LEU A 410 3.26 -23.19 25.64
C LEU A 410 2.15 -23.79 26.53
N PRO A 411 1.44 -24.81 26.04
CA PRO A 411 0.40 -25.48 26.83
C PRO A 411 0.95 -26.42 27.93
N GLY A 412 2.24 -26.76 27.87
CA GLY A 412 2.88 -27.73 28.74
C GLY A 412 4.36 -27.91 28.41
N ALA A 413 5.06 -28.69 29.24
CA ALA A 413 6.51 -28.95 29.10
C ALA A 413 6.81 -29.62 27.77
N ARG A 414 5.86 -30.38 27.24
CA ARG A 414 5.90 -30.89 25.88
C ARG A 414 4.72 -30.36 25.09
N ALA A 415 4.98 -29.86 23.90
CA ALA A 415 3.97 -29.38 22.99
C ALA A 415 4.25 -29.86 21.57
N ARG A 416 3.18 -30.03 20.79
CA ARG A 416 3.25 -30.38 19.37
C ARG A 416 2.40 -29.43 18.57
N GLY A 417 2.94 -28.96 17.46
CA GLY A 417 2.22 -28.18 16.47
C GLY A 417 2.72 -28.49 15.06
N THR A 418 2.14 -27.80 14.09
CA THR A 418 2.50 -27.94 12.68
C THR A 418 2.76 -26.58 12.07
N LEU A 419 3.77 -26.52 11.22
CA LEU A 419 4.05 -25.42 10.32
C LEU A 419 3.59 -25.82 8.92
N ARG A 420 2.67 -25.06 8.33
CA ARG A 420 2.24 -25.23 6.94
C ARG A 420 2.87 -24.16 6.07
N ILE A 421 3.60 -24.59 5.04
CA ILE A 421 4.19 -23.73 4.00
C ILE A 421 3.35 -23.90 2.74
N SER A 422 2.84 -22.78 2.22
CA SER A 422 1.97 -22.71 1.04
C SER A 422 2.47 -21.65 0.07
N THR A 423 1.98 -21.68 -1.17
CA THR A 423 2.31 -20.67 -2.19
C THR A 423 1.04 -20.12 -2.85
N PRO A 424 0.87 -18.79 -3.00
CA PRO A 424 -0.27 -18.22 -3.69
C PRO A 424 -0.11 -18.15 -5.21
N ASN A 425 1.13 -18.25 -5.74
CA ASN A 425 1.41 -18.07 -7.17
C ASN A 425 2.15 -19.25 -7.82
N GLY A 426 2.52 -20.27 -7.05
CA GLY A 426 3.25 -21.44 -7.54
C GLY A 426 2.43 -22.72 -7.59
N GLN A 427 2.99 -23.72 -8.26
CA GLN A 427 2.52 -25.11 -8.21
C GLN A 427 3.20 -25.87 -7.07
N GLY A 428 2.64 -27.03 -6.73
CA GLY A 428 3.10 -27.87 -5.63
C GLY A 428 1.99 -28.11 -4.62
N ARG A 429 2.18 -29.09 -3.76
CA ARG A 429 1.31 -29.27 -2.60
C ARG A 429 1.88 -28.45 -1.45
N ASP A 430 0.99 -27.91 -0.64
CA ASP A 430 1.38 -27.32 0.64
C ASP A 430 2.15 -28.36 1.46
N VAL A 431 3.19 -27.90 2.15
CA VAL A 431 4.08 -28.74 2.94
C VAL A 431 3.77 -28.53 4.41
N GLU A 432 3.56 -29.63 5.13
CA GLU A 432 3.36 -29.62 6.58
C GLU A 432 4.59 -30.18 7.27
N ILE A 433 5.17 -29.39 8.16
CA ILE A 433 6.32 -29.76 8.99
C ILE A 433 5.84 -29.87 10.43
N ARG A 434 6.04 -31.04 11.05
CA ARG A 434 5.73 -31.25 12.47
C ARG A 434 6.79 -30.58 13.33
N ILE A 435 6.35 -29.82 14.32
CA ILE A 435 7.20 -29.16 15.32
C ILE A 435 6.88 -29.78 16.69
N ASP A 436 7.87 -30.41 17.30
CA ASP A 436 7.82 -30.88 18.69
C ASP A 436 8.69 -29.98 19.56
N VAL A 437 8.18 -29.59 20.72
CA VAL A 437 8.89 -28.76 21.69
C VAL A 437 9.03 -29.52 23.00
N ASP A 438 10.23 -29.49 23.57
CA ASP A 438 10.49 -29.86 24.96
C ASP A 438 10.97 -28.61 25.73
N ALA A 439 10.34 -28.34 26.86
CA ALA A 439 10.57 -27.18 27.69
C ALA A 439 10.61 -27.63 29.15
N ASP A 440 11.73 -27.36 29.81
CA ASP A 440 11.84 -27.57 31.25
C ASP A 440 11.18 -26.39 31.96
N PHE A 441 9.99 -26.60 32.51
CA PHE A 441 9.48 -25.68 33.53
C PHE A 441 10.18 -26.01 34.84
N GLU A 442 11.03 -25.12 35.34
CA GLU A 442 11.39 -25.17 36.75
C GLU A 442 10.11 -25.00 37.57
N VAL A 443 9.57 -26.10 38.06
CA VAL A 443 8.53 -26.08 39.09
C VAL A 443 9.23 -25.54 40.33
N GLY A 444 9.05 -24.24 40.61
CA GLY A 444 9.47 -23.67 41.87
C GLY A 444 8.99 -24.57 43.01
N ALA A 445 9.90 -24.93 43.92
CA ALA A 445 9.57 -25.73 45.08
C ALA A 445 8.29 -25.19 45.75
N PRO A 446 7.38 -26.05 46.26
CA PRO A 446 6.15 -25.59 46.88
C PRO A 446 6.45 -24.50 47.93
N GLY A 447 6.05 -23.26 47.64
CA GLY A 447 6.26 -22.12 48.53
C GLY A 447 7.06 -20.93 47.97
N THR A 448 7.60 -20.96 46.75
CA THR A 448 8.24 -19.78 46.15
C THR A 448 7.35 -19.12 45.09
N SER A 449 6.67 -18.04 45.47
CA SER A 449 6.06 -17.12 44.51
C SER A 449 7.15 -16.27 43.85
N ARG A 450 7.37 -16.41 42.55
CA ARG A 450 7.97 -15.33 41.75
C ARG A 450 6.83 -14.52 41.14
N ALA A 451 6.62 -13.33 41.68
CA ALA A 451 5.85 -12.30 41.01
C ALA A 451 6.67 -11.83 39.79
N TYR A 452 6.06 -11.86 38.61
CA TYR A 452 6.44 -11.04 37.47
C TYR A 452 5.33 -10.03 37.22
#